data_AF-A0A9W8DPQ4-F1
#
_entry.id   AF-A0A9W8DPQ4-F1
#
_cell.length_a   1.000
_cell.length_b   1.000
_cell.length_c   1.000
_cell.angle_alpha   90.00
_cell.angle_beta   90.00
_cell.angle_gamma   90.00
#
_symmetry.space_group_name_H-M   'P 1'
#
loop_
_entity.id
_entity.type
_entity.pdbx_description
1 polymer ?
#
loop_
_entity_poly.entity_id
_entity_poly.type
_entity_poly.pdbx_seq_one_letter_code
_entity_poly.pdbx_strand_id
1 'polypeptide(L)'
;MDLVVYSAPVKEPSLEINWKAQAYAYFSAFLYLSARFPQFIKNYRDKSTYGLSMGVFILSTLGNTTYAASILLYSTDRTYLIANAPFLLGSLGTLTQDLFMFYQFYLYSGKTRALCSHDNIVY
;
A
#
# COMPACT_ATOMS: atom_id res chain seq x y z
N MET A 1 31.92 -7.48 47.34
CA MET A 1 32.64 -7.60 46.07
C MET A 1 31.62 -7.20 45.01
N ASP A 2 31.50 -5.89 44.78
CA ASP A 2 30.48 -5.34 43.88
C ASP A 2 30.93 -5.59 42.44
N LEU A 3 30.17 -6.41 41.72
CA LEU A 3 30.28 -6.53 40.27
C LEU A 3 29.84 -5.19 39.67
N VAL A 4 30.80 -4.28 39.49
CA VAL A 4 30.65 -3.14 38.60
C VAL A 4 30.50 -3.73 37.19
N VAL A 5 29.26 -3.97 36.79
CA VAL A 5 28.89 -4.26 35.41
C VAL A 5 29.40 -3.08 34.59
N TYR A 6 30.48 -3.30 33.84
CA TYR A 6 31.02 -2.32 32.90
C TYR A 6 30.05 -2.26 31.71
N SER A 7 28.91 -1.60 31.88
CA SER A 7 28.01 -1.24 30.78
C SER A 7 28.71 -0.14 30.00
N ALA A 8 29.56 -0.52 29.04
CA ALA A 8 29.99 0.40 28.00
C ALA A 8 28.72 1.04 27.41
N PRO A 9 28.67 2.37 27.24
CA PRO A 9 27.51 2.99 26.61
C PRO A 9 27.35 2.38 25.23
N VAL A 10 26.28 1.61 25.03
CA VAL A 10 25.88 1.17 23.69
C VAL A 10 25.56 2.46 22.95
N LYS A 11 26.45 2.85 22.04
CA LYS A 11 26.20 3.99 21.16
C LYS A 11 25.08 3.54 20.23
N GLU A 12 23.85 3.87 20.61
CA GLU A 12 22.67 3.73 19.74
C GLU A 12 23.07 4.27 18.37
N PRO A 13 23.00 3.45 17.30
CA PRO A 13 23.36 3.92 15.97
C PRO A 13 22.44 5.08 15.65
N SER A 14 23.01 6.29 15.59
CA SER A 14 22.27 7.47 15.18
C SER A 14 21.84 7.23 13.74
N LEU A 15 20.54 7.22 13.50
CA LEU A 15 19.98 7.04 12.17
C LEU A 15 20.51 8.15 11.25
N GLU A 16 21.42 7.81 10.33
CA GLU A 16 21.94 8.76 9.35
C GLU A 16 21.16 8.67 8.05
N ILE A 17 20.66 9.80 7.56
CA ILE A 17 19.87 9.85 6.32
C ILE A 17 20.80 9.81 5.12
N ASN A 18 20.75 8.72 4.36
CA ASN A 18 21.41 8.63 3.06
C ASN A 18 20.51 9.20 1.96
N TRP A 19 20.80 10.41 1.50
CA TRP A 19 19.98 11.11 0.51
C TRP A 19 19.86 10.38 -0.84
N LYS A 20 20.87 9.59 -1.24
CA LYS A 20 20.80 8.78 -2.47
C LYS A 20 19.78 7.67 -2.30
N ALA A 21 19.84 6.97 -1.16
CA ALA A 21 18.86 5.93 -0.84
C ALA A 21 17.44 6.51 -0.80
N GLN A 22 17.26 7.70 -0.21
CA GLN A 22 15.97 8.40 -0.21
C GLN A 22 15.49 8.69 -1.63
N ALA A 23 16.35 9.24 -2.49
CA ALA A 23 15.98 9.53 -3.88
C ALA A 23 15.52 8.28 -4.64
N TYR A 24 16.26 7.17 -4.52
CA TYR A 24 15.87 5.90 -5.13
C TYR A 24 14.57 5.33 -4.53
N ALA A 25 14.35 5.49 -3.22
CA ALA A 25 13.14 5.03 -2.56
C ALA A 25 11.89 5.83 -2.99
N TYR A 26 12.00 7.15 -3.12
CA TYR A 26 10.91 7.96 -3.66
C TYR A 26 10.64 7.67 -5.14
N PHE A 27 11.70 7.50 -5.94
CA PHE A 27 11.57 7.16 -7.35
C PHE A 27 10.89 5.79 -7.53
N SER A 28 11.28 4.78 -6.74
CA SER A 28 10.66 3.46 -6.80
C SER A 28 9.20 3.49 -6.34
N ALA A 29 8.88 4.24 -5.27
CA ALA A 29 7.50 4.42 -4.82
C ALA A 29 6.63 5.05 -5.92
N PHE A 30 7.14 6.08 -6.61
CA PHE A 30 6.43 6.70 -7.74
C PHE A 30 6.19 5.72 -8.88
N LEU A 31 7.23 4.98 -9.32
CA LEU A 31 7.10 3.99 -10.37
C LEU A 31 6.12 2.86 -10.00
N TYR A 32 6.20 2.39 -8.77
CA TYR A 32 5.32 1.34 -8.25
C TYR A 32 3.85 1.75 -8.30
N LEU A 33 3.53 2.94 -7.80
CA LEU A 33 2.17 3.47 -7.83
C LEU A 33 1.72 3.71 -9.28
N SER A 34 2.60 4.21 -10.13
CA SER A 34 2.30 4.49 -11.53
C SER A 34 1.99 3.22 -12.34
N ALA A 35 2.73 2.15 -12.09
CA ALA A 35 2.58 0.87 -12.78
C ALA A 35 1.20 0.20 -12.56
N ARG A 36 0.42 0.64 -11.56
CA ARG A 36 -0.91 0.11 -11.25
C ARG A 36 -2.04 0.76 -12.06
N PHE A 37 -1.84 1.96 -12.61
CA PHE A 37 -2.86 2.67 -13.40
C PHE A 37 -3.36 1.94 -14.66
N PRO A 38 -2.55 1.17 -15.41
CA PRO A 38 -3.03 0.44 -16.58
C PRO A 38 -4.23 -0.47 -16.29
N GLN A 39 -4.26 -1.07 -15.10
CA GLN A 39 -5.38 -1.92 -14.68
C GLN A 39 -6.65 -1.11 -14.46
N PHE A 40 -6.55 0.10 -13.91
CA PHE A 40 -7.69 0.99 -13.68
C PHE A 40 -8.32 1.43 -15.00
N ILE A 41 -7.46 1.76 -15.98
CA ILE A 41 -7.88 2.14 -17.33
C ILE A 41 -8.57 0.96 -18.00
N LYS A 42 -7.99 -0.24 -17.92
CA LYS A 42 -8.58 -1.46 -18.49
C LYS A 42 -9.97 -1.73 -17.90
N ASN A 43 -10.09 -1.75 -16.58
CA ASN A 43 -11.38 -1.95 -15.91
C ASN A 43 -12.41 -0.86 -16.29
N TYR A 44 -11.97 0.39 -16.44
CA TYR A 44 -12.84 1.47 -16.87
C TYR A 44 -13.29 1.31 -18.32
N ARG A 45 -12.42 0.87 -19.23
CA ARG A 45 -12.76 0.64 -20.64
C ARG A 45 -13.69 -0.56 -20.80
N ASP A 46 -13.34 -1.67 -20.15
CA ASP A 46 -14.03 -2.95 -20.29
C ASP A 46 -15.31 -2.99 -19.41
N LYS A 47 -15.53 -1.96 -18.56
CA LYS A 47 -16.66 -1.81 -17.62
C LYS A 47 -16.90 -3.05 -16.76
N SER A 48 -15.82 -3.74 -16.43
CA SER A 48 -15.82 -5.02 -15.73
C SER A 48 -14.54 -5.13 -14.89
N THR A 49 -14.67 -5.80 -13.75
CA THR A 49 -13.54 -6.21 -12.90
C THR A 49 -13.34 -7.74 -12.95
N TYR A 50 -13.72 -8.37 -14.07
CA TYR A 50 -13.55 -9.80 -14.26
C TYR A 50 -12.07 -10.22 -14.16
N GLY A 51 -11.80 -11.30 -13.43
CA GLY A 51 -10.45 -11.81 -13.18
C GLY A 51 -9.68 -11.10 -12.05
N LEU A 52 -10.27 -10.10 -11.38
CA LEU A 52 -9.69 -9.50 -10.18
C LEU A 52 -10.30 -10.11 -8.91
N SER A 53 -9.45 -10.40 -7.92
CA SER A 53 -9.87 -10.91 -6.61
C SER A 53 -10.06 -9.77 -5.61
N MET A 54 -11.30 -9.57 -5.14
CA MET A 54 -11.62 -8.61 -4.08
C MET A 54 -10.81 -8.87 -2.80
N GLY A 55 -10.57 -10.15 -2.47
CA GLY A 55 -9.84 -10.55 -1.25
C GLY A 55 -8.39 -10.08 -1.23
N VAL A 56 -7.72 -10.03 -2.40
CA VAL A 56 -6.33 -9.53 -2.50
C VAL A 56 -6.26 -8.04 -2.19
N PHE A 57 -7.25 -7.25 -2.61
CA PHE A 57 -7.32 -5.82 -2.27
C PHE A 57 -7.62 -5.60 -0.79
N ILE A 58 -8.52 -6.37 -0.18
CA ILE A 58 -8.78 -6.30 1.27
C ILE A 58 -7.51 -6.61 2.06
N LEU A 59 -6.81 -7.70 1.71
CA LEU A 59 -5.56 -8.07 2.35
C LEU A 59 -4.47 -7.01 2.14
N SER A 60 -4.39 -6.44 0.92
CA SER A 60 -3.45 -5.35 0.63
C SER A 60 -3.75 -4.11 1.48
N THR A 61 -5.02 -3.72 1.61
CA THR A 61 -5.43 -2.59 2.42
C THR A 61 -5.11 -2.81 3.90
N LEU A 62 -5.41 -4.00 4.45
CA LEU A 62 -5.08 -4.35 5.83
C LEU A 62 -3.56 -4.34 6.07
N GLY A 63 -2.80 -4.94 5.15
CA GLY A 63 -1.34 -4.97 5.22
C GLY A 63 -0.72 -3.58 5.18
N ASN A 64 -1.12 -2.74 4.23
CA ASN A 64 -0.60 -1.37 4.09
C ASN A 64 -1.02 -0.48 5.27
N THR A 65 -2.26 -0.63 5.77
CA THR A 65 -2.72 0.10 6.96
C THR A 65 -1.89 -0.28 8.18
N THR A 66 -1.68 -1.58 8.41
CA THR A 66 -0.88 -2.08 9.53
C THR A 66 0.58 -1.63 9.41
N TYR A 67 1.14 -1.62 8.20
CA TYR A 67 2.50 -1.15 7.93
C TYR A 67 2.66 0.36 8.14
N ALA A 68 1.70 1.16 7.70
CA ALA A 68 1.72 2.60 7.97
C ALA A 68 1.60 2.88 9.48
N ALA A 69 0.72 2.16 10.17
CA ALA A 69 0.57 2.25 11.61
C ALA A 69 1.85 1.83 12.35
N SER A 70 2.54 0.77 11.90
CA SER A 70 3.76 0.31 12.57
C SER A 70 4.86 1.37 12.53
N ILE A 71 5.02 2.08 11.40
CA ILE A 71 5.97 3.20 11.30
C ILE A 71 5.55 4.33 12.24
N LEU A 72 4.29 4.75 12.20
CA LEU A 72 3.82 5.90 12.99
C LEU A 72 3.83 5.65 14.50
N LEU A 73 3.59 4.40 14.92
CA LEU A 73 3.54 3.99 16.33
C LEU A 73 4.92 3.64 16.90
N TYR A 74 5.92 3.35 16.04
CA TYR A 74 7.26 2.98 16.50
C TYR A 74 8.04 4.17 17.05
N SER A 75 8.11 5.28 16.32
CA SER A 75 8.82 6.48 16.74
C SER A 75 8.32 7.73 16.03
N THR A 76 8.20 8.83 16.77
CA THR A 76 7.85 10.16 16.23
C THR A 76 9.09 11.03 16.01
N ASP A 77 10.30 10.45 16.07
CA ASP A 77 11.52 11.16 15.75
C ASP A 77 11.52 11.62 14.28
N ARG A 78 11.92 12.88 14.04
CA ARG A 78 11.87 13.47 12.69
C ARG A 78 12.79 12.73 11.71
N THR A 79 13.96 12.30 12.16
CA THR A 79 14.93 11.59 11.32
C THR A 79 14.38 10.23 10.91
N TYR A 80 13.77 9.53 11.87
CA TYR A 80 13.08 8.26 11.62
C TYR A 80 11.91 8.41 10.64
N LEU A 81 11.06 9.41 10.85
CA LEU A 81 9.92 9.67 9.98
C LEU A 81 10.36 10.04 8.56
N ILE A 82 11.40 10.86 8.41
CA ILE A 82 11.94 11.23 7.10
C ILE A 82 12.55 10.00 6.41
N ALA A 83 13.31 9.17 7.13
CA ALA A 83 13.88 7.94 6.58
C ALA A 83 12.79 6.96 6.09
N ASN A 84 11.65 6.90 6.79
CA ASN A 84 10.54 6.02 6.44
C ASN A 84 9.47 6.66 5.53
N ALA A 85 9.54 7.97 5.29
CA ALA A 85 8.58 8.72 4.49
C ALA A 85 8.32 8.17 3.07
N PRO A 86 9.31 7.70 2.28
CA PRO A 86 9.02 7.09 0.98
C PRO A 86 8.16 5.82 1.09
N PHE A 87 8.35 5.03 2.14
CA PHE A 87 7.56 3.82 2.39
C PHE A 87 6.14 4.16 2.87
N LEU A 88 5.99 5.19 3.71
CA LEU A 88 4.69 5.75 4.07
C LEU A 88 3.94 6.27 2.84
N LEU A 89 4.63 6.99 1.96
CA LEU A 89 4.05 7.47 0.69
C LEU A 89 3.56 6.31 -0.17
N GLY A 90 4.38 5.26 -0.34
CA GLY A 90 4.00 4.07 -1.09
C GLY A 90 2.79 3.34 -0.48
N SER A 91 2.75 3.22 0.84
CA SER A 91 1.64 2.60 1.58
C SER A 91 0.35 3.41 1.44
N LEU A 92 0.37 4.71 1.76
CA LEU A 92 -0.80 5.59 1.65
C LEU A 92 -1.30 5.73 0.20
N GLY A 93 -0.37 5.78 -0.77
CA GLY A 93 -0.69 5.76 -2.19
C GLY A 93 -1.40 4.47 -2.59
N THR A 94 -0.95 3.33 -2.08
CA THR A 94 -1.58 2.02 -2.29
C THR A 94 -2.97 1.97 -1.67
N LEU A 95 -3.17 2.45 -0.44
CA LEU A 95 -4.49 2.54 0.18
C LEU A 95 -5.47 3.36 -0.66
N THR A 96 -5.01 4.50 -1.17
CA THR A 96 -5.83 5.36 -2.06
C THR A 96 -6.25 4.62 -3.33
N GLN A 97 -5.33 3.86 -3.92
CA GLN A 97 -5.59 3.04 -5.10
C GLN A 97 -6.53 1.87 -4.83
N ASP A 98 -6.40 1.21 -3.68
CA ASP A 98 -7.28 0.12 -3.27
C ASP A 98 -8.71 0.63 -3.07
N LEU A 99 -8.90 1.81 -2.47
CA LEU A 99 -10.20 2.47 -2.36
C LEU A 99 -10.84 2.73 -3.73
N PHE A 100 -10.04 3.20 -4.69
CA PHE A 100 -10.51 3.39 -6.06
C PHE A 100 -10.91 2.07 -6.73
N MET A 101 -10.18 0.98 -6.45
CA MET A 101 -10.52 -0.35 -6.91
C MET A 101 -11.82 -0.88 -6.29
N PHE A 102 -12.03 -0.70 -4.98
CA PHE A 102 -13.30 -1.04 -4.33
C PHE A 102 -14.48 -0.28 -4.97
N TYR A 103 -14.28 0.98 -5.31
CA TYR A 103 -15.28 1.75 -6.06
C TYR A 103 -15.59 1.12 -7.43
N GLN A 104 -14.57 0.72 -8.20
CA GLN A 104 -14.78 0.01 -9.47
C GLN A 104 -15.48 -1.34 -9.29
N PHE A 105 -15.12 -2.12 -8.28
CA PHE A 105 -15.80 -3.38 -7.95
C PHE A 105 -17.28 -3.15 -7.64
N TYR A 106 -17.60 -2.14 -6.83
CA TYR A 106 -18.97 -1.77 -6.53
C TYR A 106 -19.75 -1.41 -7.80
N LEU A 107 -19.21 -0.49 -8.62
CA LEU A 107 -19.87 0.01 -9.83
C LEU A 107 -20.13 -1.08 -10.88
N TYR A 108 -19.20 -2.03 -11.05
CA TYR A 108 -19.30 -3.06 -12.07
C TYR A 108 -19.93 -4.38 -11.59
N SER A 109 -20.10 -4.58 -10.27
CA SER A 109 -20.79 -5.76 -9.70
C SER A 109 -22.28 -5.88 -10.08
N GLY A 110 -22.92 -4.78 -10.49
CA GLY A 110 -24.33 -4.76 -10.91
C GLY A 110 -24.54 -5.21 -12.36
N LYS A 111 -23.58 -4.93 -13.26
CA LYS A 111 -23.72 -5.20 -14.70
C LYS A 111 -23.63 -6.69 -15.04
N THR A 112 -22.75 -7.42 -14.35
CA THR A 112 -22.62 -8.88 -14.51
C THR A 112 -23.91 -9.62 -14.17
N ARG A 113 -24.64 -9.17 -13.14
CA ARG A 113 -25.90 -9.79 -12.71
C ARG A 113 -27.05 -9.58 -13.71
N ALA A 114 -27.12 -8.42 -14.35
CA ALA A 114 -28.15 -8.12 -15.35
C ALA A 114 -27.98 -8.93 -16.65
N LEU A 115 -26.74 -9.16 -17.11
CA LEU A 115 -26.46 -9.98 -18.29
C LEU A 115 -26.77 -11.46 -18.04
N CYS A 116 -26.31 -12.04 -16.93
CA CYS A 116 -26.64 -13.43 -16.58
C CYS A 116 -28.14 -13.66 -16.36
N SER A 117 -28.89 -12.65 -15.90
CA SER A 117 -30.35 -12.75 -15.79
C SER A 117 -31.05 -12.79 -17.14
N HIS A 118 -30.48 -12.17 -18.18
CA HIS A 118 -31.06 -12.17 -19.53
C HIS A 118 -30.75 -13.48 -20.28
N ASP A 119 -29.56 -14.05 -20.09
CA ASP A 119 -29.17 -15.33 -20.70
C ASP A 119 -29.89 -16.54 -20.06
N ASN A 120 -30.35 -16.43 -18.81
CA ASN A 120 -31.13 -17.49 -18.13
C ASN A 120 -32.63 -17.52 -18.48
N ILE A 121 -33.14 -16.58 -19.29
CA ILE A 121 -34.57 -16.52 -19.68
C ILE A 121 -34.80 -17.05 -21.11
N VAL A 122 -33.73 -17.43 -21.83
CA VAL A 122 -33.79 -17.87 -23.24
C VAL A 122 -33.66 -19.40 -23.41
N TYR A 123 -33.83 -20.18 -22.33
CA TYR A 123 -33.91 -21.65 -22.40
C TYR A 123 -35.10 -22.19 -21.62
#